data_AF-A7H726-F1
#
_entry.id   AF-A7H726-F1
#
_cell.length_a   1.000
_cell.length_b   1.000
_cell.length_c   1.000
_cell.angle_alpha   90.00
_cell.angle_beta   90.00
_cell.angle_gamma   90.00
#
_symmetry.space_group_name_H-M   'P 1'
#
loop_
_entity.id
_entity.type
_entity.pdbx_description
1 polymer ?
#
loop_
_entity_poly.entity_id
_entity_poly.type
_entity_poly.pdbx_seq_one_letter_code
_entity_poly.pdbx_strand_id
1 'polypeptide(L)' 'MRLPALLLLLGPLFVIGFGAGALRAWSHRPGVSDRTRRALQAVWVLLLLGGTPLWLFLAATLGIF' A
#
# COMPACT_ATOMS: atom_id res chain seq x y z
N MET A 1 -24.23 -1.25 -8.21
CA MET A 1 -23.05 -1.66 -7.40
C MET A 1 -23.00 -0.79 -6.15
N ARG A 2 -23.01 -1.37 -4.96
CA ARG A 2 -23.10 -0.63 -3.70
C ARG A 2 -21.77 0.09 -3.43
N LEU A 3 -21.82 1.42 -3.26
CA LEU A 3 -20.70 2.31 -2.91
C LEU A 3 -19.65 1.73 -1.93
N PRO A 4 -20.01 0.99 -0.86
CA PRO A 4 -19.04 0.35 0.04
C PRO A 4 -18.13 -0.68 -0.66
N ALA A 5 -18.65 -1.46 -1.61
CA ALA A 5 -17.84 -2.44 -2.35
C ALA A 5 -16.79 -1.73 -3.22
N LEU A 6 -17.11 -0.55 -3.77
CA LEU A 6 -16.19 0.24 -4.57
C LEU A 6 -15.06 0.83 -3.73
N LEU A 7 -15.38 1.34 -2.54
CA LEU A 7 -14.39 1.86 -1.59
C LEU A 7 -13.48 0.75 -1.04
N LEU A 8 -14.02 -0.45 -0.82
CA LEU A 8 -13.25 -1.62 -0.38
C LEU A 8 -12.33 -2.17 -1.47
N LEU A 9 -12.68 -1.99 -2.75
CA LEU A 9 -11.82 -2.34 -3.88
C LEU A 9 -10.76 -1.26 -4.17
N LEU A 10 -11.13 0.02 -4.08
CA LEU A 10 -10.26 1.15 -4.43
C LEU A 10 -9.36 1.58 -3.27
N GLY A 11 -9.76 1.38 -2.02
CA GLY A 11 -8.96 1.73 -0.83
C GLY A 11 -7.54 1.15 -0.87
N PRO A 12 -7.35 -0.14 -1.16
CA PRO A 12 -6.02 -0.75 -1.28
C PRO A 12 -5.22 -0.15 -2.43
N LEU A 13 -5.85 0.03 -3.59
CA LEU A 13 -5.21 0.63 -4.75
C LEU A 13 -4.75 2.05 -4.45
N PHE A 14 -5.53 2.81 -3.67
CA PHE A 14 -5.19 4.15 -3.23
C PHE A 14 -4.02 4.15 -2.25
N VAL A 15 -4.00 3.23 -1.28
CA VAL A 15 -2.87 3.07 -0.34
C VAL A 15 -1.60 2.66 -1.08
N ILE A 16 -1.70 1.73 -2.04
CA ILE A 16 -0.59 1.28 -2.88
C ILE A 16 -0.07 2.43 -3.75
N GLY A 17 -0.95 3.15 -4.44
CA GLY A 17 -0.57 4.29 -5.28
C GLY A 17 0.04 5.43 -4.48
N PHE A 18 -0.57 5.77 -3.34
CA PHE A 18 -0.09 6.83 -2.45
C PHE A 18 1.28 6.51 -1.87
N GLY A 19 1.47 5.30 -1.36
CA GLY A 19 2.76 4.92 -0.77
C GLY A 19 3.88 4.77 -1.80
N ALA A 20 3.57 4.34 -3.03
CA ALA A 20 4.54 4.37 -4.14
C ALA A 20 4.95 5.81 -4.51
N GLY A 21 3.98 6.73 -4.58
CA GLY A 21 4.23 8.15 -4.81
C GLY A 21 5.04 8.80 -3.68
N ALA A 22 4.69 8.50 -2.43
CA ALA A 22 5.39 8.99 -1.24
C ALA A 22 6.84 8.47 -1.20
N LEU A 23 7.07 7.18 -1.45
CA LEU A 23 8.43 6.61 -1.54
C LEU A 23 9.24 7.28 -2.63
N ARG A 24 8.64 7.49 -3.82
CA ARG A 24 9.32 8.11 -4.95
C ARG A 24 9.70 9.56 -4.65
N ALA A 25 8.78 10.34 -4.09
CA ALA A 25 9.01 11.72 -3.68
C ALA A 25 10.09 11.82 -2.59
N TRP A 26 10.07 10.92 -1.60
CA TRP A 26 11.06 10.92 -0.53
C TRP A 26 12.45 10.47 -1.01
N SER A 27 12.51 9.50 -1.93
CA SER A 27 13.76 9.05 -2.54
C SER A 27 14.43 10.11 -3.45
N HIS A 28 13.66 11.07 -3.95
CA HIS A 28 14.18 12.19 -4.76
C HIS A 28 14.71 13.36 -3.92
N ARG A 29 14.58 13.32 -2.58
CA ARG A 29 15.14 14.38 -1.74
C ARG A 29 16.67 14.29 -1.72
N PRO A 30 17.38 15.37 -2.06
CA PRO A 30 18.83 15.41 -1.94
C PRO A 30 19.21 15.28 -0.45
N GLY A 31 20.00 14.27 -0.10
CA GLY A 31 20.46 14.01 1.27
C GLY A 31 19.91 12.75 1.94
N VAL A 32 19.02 11.98 1.31
CA VAL A 32 18.55 10.71 1.88
C VAL A 32 19.61 9.63 1.72
N SER A 33 20.08 9.09 2.85
CA SER A 33 21.07 8.00 2.88
C SER A 33 20.56 6.72 2.19
N ASP A 34 21.45 5.96 1.57
CA ASP A 34 21.11 4.69 0.93
C ASP A 34 20.48 3.68 1.90
N ARG A 35 20.85 3.74 3.19
CA ARG A 35 20.30 2.88 4.24
C ARG A 35 18.82 3.18 4.47
N THR A 36 18.46 4.45 4.56
CA THR A 36 17.07 4.91 4.69
C THR A 36 16.26 4.53 3.46
N ARG A 37 16.82 4.70 2.26
CA ARG A 37 16.16 4.33 1.00
C ARG A 37 15.81 2.85 0.94
N ARG A 38 16.73 1.96 1.36
CA ARG A 38 16.47 0.52 1.47
C ARG A 38 15.46 0.17 2.55
N ALA A 39 15.52 0.84 3.71
CA ALA A 39 14.54 0.62 4.78
C ALA A 39 13.11 0.98 4.33
N LEU A 40 12.93 2.08 3.60
CA LEU A 40 11.65 2.45 2.99
C LEU A 40 11.16 1.41 1.98
N GLN A 41 12.04 0.92 1.11
CA GLN A 41 11.69 -0.15 0.17
C GLN A 41 11.29 -1.43 0.91
N ALA A 42 12.02 -1.82 1.95
CA ALA A 42 11.71 -3.00 2.75
C ALA A 42 10.36 -2.86 3.47
N VAL A 43 10.09 -1.71 4.09
CA VAL A 43 8.80 -1.40 4.69
C VAL A 43 7.69 -1.45 3.65
N TRP A 44 7.91 -0.89 2.46
CA TRP A 44 6.95 -0.91 1.36
C TRP A 44 6.62 -2.33 0.89
N VAL A 45 7.67 -3.14 0.70
CA VAL A 45 7.53 -4.55 0.31
C VAL A 45 6.78 -5.33 1.38
N LEU A 46 7.08 -5.13 2.67
CA LEU A 46 6.35 -5.76 3.78
C LEU A 46 4.88 -5.34 3.81
N LEU A 47 4.59 -4.06 3.54
CA LEU A 47 3.24 -3.53 3.48
C LEU A 47 2.44 -4.13 2.32
N LEU A 48 3.08 -4.36 1.17
CA LEU A 48 2.46 -5.08 0.05
C LEU A 48 2.25 -6.56 0.38
N LEU A 49 3.30 -7.24 0.84
CA LEU A 49 3.25 -8.67 1.16
C LEU A 49 2.28 -9.00 2.28
N GLY A 50 2.14 -8.14 3.28
CA GLY A 50 1.22 -8.34 4.40
C GLY A 50 -0.15 -7.70 4.16
N GLY A 51 -0.18 -6.47 3.65
CA GLY A 51 -1.40 -5.71 3.46
C GLY A 51 -2.32 -6.29 2.40
N THR A 52 -1.78 -6.82 1.29
CA THR A 52 -2.62 -7.44 0.24
C THR A 52 -3.35 -8.69 0.72
N PRO A 53 -2.68 -9.73 1.27
CA PRO A 53 -3.39 -10.91 1.78
C PRO A 53 -4.28 -10.60 2.98
N LEU A 54 -3.86 -9.69 3.88
CA LEU A 54 -4.71 -9.25 4.99
C LEU A 54 -5.99 -8.57 4.48
N TRP A 55 -5.87 -7.75 3.44
CA TRP A 55 -7.02 -7.09 2.82
C TRP A 55 -7.94 -8.08 2.11
N LEU A 56 -7.39 -9.01 1.33
CA LEU A 56 -8.18 -10.06 0.67
C LEU A 56 -8.92 -10.91 1.70
N PHE A 57 -8.28 -11.23 2.82
CA PHE A 57 -8.90 -11.93 3.95
C PHE A 57 -10.04 -11.12 4.57
N LEU A 58 -9.84 -9.82 4.81
CA LEU A 58 -10.88 -8.90 5.28
C LEU A 58 -12.05 -8.79 4.29
N ALA A 59 -11.76 -8.69 3.00
CA ALA A 59 -12.79 -8.60 1.97
C ALA A 59 -13.61 -9.89 1.86
N ALA A 60 -12.96 -11.05 2.01
CA ALA A 60 -13.63 -12.35 2.05
C ALA A 60 -14.49 -12.52 3.32
N THR A 61 -13.98 -12.14 4.50
CA THR A 61 -14.74 -12.21 5.77
C THR A 61 -15.92 -11.24 5.81
N LEU A 62 -15.83 -10.11 5.13
CA LEU A 62 -16.92 -9.15 4.99
C LEU A 62 -17.93 -9.50 3.88
N GLY A 63 -17.75 -10.63 3.16
CA GLY A 63 -18.68 -11.08 2.13
C GLY A 63 -18.73 -10.18 0.89
N ILE A 64 -17.60 -9.54 0.55
CA ILE A 64 -17.48 -8.64 -0.61
C ILE A 64 -17.28 -9.43 -1.91
N PHE A 65 -16.89 -10.72 -1.81
CA PHE A 65 -16.75 -11.68 -2.90
C PHE A 65 -17.96 -12.60 -3.00
#